data_AF-A0A4Q8AHC1-F1
#
_entry.id   AF-A0A4Q8AHC1-F1
#
_cell.length_a   1.000
_cell.length_b   1.000
_cell.length_c   1.000
_cell.angle_alpha   90.00
_cell.angle_beta   90.00
_cell.angle_gamma   90.00
#
_symmetry.space_group_name_H-M   'P 1'
#
loop_
_entity.id
_entity.type
_entity.pdbx_description
1 polymer ?
#
loop_
_entity_poly.entity_id
_entity_poly.type
_entity_poly.pdbx_seq_one_letter_code
_entity_poly.pdbx_strand_id
1 'polypeptide(L)'
;MTETTATAREPRVSPRRFYAAVALAEVITWALLIIGMVFKYSGVTDVLVSVFGLVHGIATVAYGLTSIFVWVNERWSLGTGAASLVAAVVPFATLPFEKWAERTGRLSARWRLAGPAAEAPRTLIERAQAWCLARPFVALGLGVLAVAAITIALLQAGPPVG
;
A
#
# COMPACT_ATOMS: atom_id res chain seq x y z
N MET A 1 -33.29 11.50 -28.16
CA MET A 1 -32.40 10.33 -28.26
C MET A 1 -31.31 10.51 -27.21
N THR A 2 -31.57 10.03 -25.99
CA THR A 2 -30.72 10.20 -24.80
C THR A 2 -29.63 9.14 -24.81
N GLU A 3 -28.39 9.54 -25.06
CA GLU A 3 -27.23 8.67 -24.87
C GLU A 3 -27.13 8.31 -23.39
N THR A 4 -27.41 7.04 -23.08
CA THR A 4 -27.06 6.45 -21.79
C THR A 4 -25.55 6.40 -21.72
N THR A 5 -24.94 7.36 -21.01
CA THR A 5 -23.56 7.29 -20.55
C THR A 5 -23.42 6.07 -19.65
N ALA A 6 -23.13 4.92 -20.26
CA ALA A 6 -22.71 3.74 -19.55
C ALA A 6 -21.49 4.13 -18.70
N THR A 7 -21.69 4.21 -17.39
CA THR A 7 -20.61 4.37 -16.43
C THR A 7 -19.68 3.19 -16.62
N ALA A 8 -18.57 3.41 -17.34
CA ALA A 8 -17.56 2.39 -17.57
C ALA A 8 -17.14 1.85 -16.20
N ARG A 9 -17.61 0.64 -15.87
CA ARG A 9 -17.42 0.04 -14.56
C ARG A 9 -15.92 -0.08 -14.32
N GLU A 10 -15.41 0.65 -13.33
CA GLU A 10 -13.97 0.56 -13.01
C GLU A 10 -13.59 -0.91 -12.78
N PRO A 11 -12.48 -1.38 -13.38
CA PRO A 11 -11.96 -2.72 -13.16
C PRO A 11 -11.92 -3.05 -11.67
N ARG A 12 -12.23 -4.30 -11.30
CA ARG A 12 -12.19 -4.74 -9.89
C ARG A 12 -10.81 -4.54 -9.25
N VAL A 13 -9.74 -4.57 -10.06
CA VAL A 13 -8.36 -4.36 -9.63
C VAL A 13 -7.81 -3.15 -10.38
N SER A 14 -7.65 -2.03 -9.67
CA SER A 14 -7.07 -0.78 -10.18
C SER A 14 -6.07 -0.19 -9.18
N PRO A 15 -5.12 0.66 -9.61
CA PRO A 15 -4.17 1.32 -8.71
C PRO A 15 -4.89 2.04 -7.57
N ARG A 16 -5.92 2.84 -7.91
CA ARG A 16 -6.76 3.57 -6.95
C ARG A 16 -7.36 2.66 -5.88
N ARG A 17 -8.08 1.60 -6.28
CA ARG A 17 -8.74 0.70 -5.33
C ARG A 17 -7.76 -0.11 -4.49
N PHE A 18 -6.69 -0.57 -5.11
CA PHE A 18 -5.64 -1.32 -4.43
C PHE A 18 -4.95 -0.45 -3.38
N TYR A 19 -4.54 0.76 -3.76
CA TYR A 19 -3.90 1.72 -2.85
C TYR A 19 -4.84 2.12 -1.70
N ALA A 20 -6.11 2.41 -2.00
CA ALA A 20 -7.13 2.72 -0.99
C ALA A 20 -7.36 1.58 0.01
N ALA A 21 -7.40 0.33 -0.46
CA ALA A 21 -7.57 -0.83 0.42
C ALA A 21 -6.39 -1.00 1.38
N VAL A 22 -5.16 -0.83 0.89
CA VAL A 22 -3.95 -0.95 1.72
C VAL A 22 -3.85 0.22 2.70
N ALA A 23 -4.15 1.45 2.28
CA ALA A 23 -4.19 2.62 3.15
C ALA A 23 -5.24 2.47 4.27
N LEU A 24 -6.43 1.97 3.94
CA LEU A 24 -7.48 1.71 4.94
C LEU A 24 -7.08 0.61 5.92
N ALA A 25 -6.50 -0.49 5.43
CA ALA A 25 -6.01 -1.57 6.29
C ALA A 25 -4.96 -1.03 7.27
N GLU A 26 -4.02 -0.22 6.79
CA GLU A 26 -2.99 0.40 7.63
C GLU A 26 -3.60 1.29 8.72
N VAL A 27 -4.56 2.17 8.40
CA VAL A 27 -5.26 3.01 9.37
C VAL A 27 -5.99 2.19 10.44
N ILE A 28 -6.65 1.09 10.05
CA ILE A 28 -7.31 0.19 11.00
C ILE A 28 -6.28 -0.43 11.94
N THR A 29 -5.13 -0.87 11.42
CA THR A 29 -4.08 -1.46 12.26
C THR A 29 -3.41 -0.44 13.20
N TRP A 30 -3.27 0.83 12.80
CA TRP A 30 -2.87 1.91 13.70
C TRP A 30 -3.84 2.06 14.87
N ALA A 31 -5.14 2.08 14.59
CA ALA A 31 -6.17 2.19 15.62
C ALA A 31 -6.10 1.01 16.61
N LEU A 32 -5.94 -0.22 16.09
CA LEU A 32 -5.75 -1.42 16.93
C LEU A 32 -4.47 -1.31 17.77
N LEU A 33 -3.35 -0.87 17.20
CA LEU A 33 -2.11 -0.69 17.94
C LEU A 33 -2.28 0.32 19.09
N ILE A 34 -2.93 1.45 18.85
CA ILE A 34 -3.24 2.44 19.89
C ILE A 34 -4.12 1.83 20.99
N ILE A 35 -5.15 1.05 20.62
CA ILE A 35 -5.96 0.31 21.59
C ILE A 35 -5.07 -0.63 22.43
N GLY A 36 -4.17 -1.37 21.78
CA GLY A 36 -3.20 -2.21 22.49
C GLY A 36 -2.35 -1.41 23.47
N MET A 37 -1.84 -0.25 23.05
CA MET A 37 -1.06 0.64 23.92
C MET A 37 -1.87 1.13 25.13
N VAL A 38 -3.14 1.50 24.94
CA VAL A 38 -4.02 1.90 26.05
C VAL A 38 -4.17 0.77 27.06
N PHE A 39 -4.36 -0.47 26.61
CA PHE A 39 -4.49 -1.65 27.49
C PHE A 39 -3.18 -2.00 28.20
N LYS A 40 -2.05 -1.83 27.53
CA LYS A 40 -0.71 -1.98 28.13
C LYS A 40 -0.50 -0.96 29.24
N TYR A 41 -0.70 0.32 28.95
CA TYR A 41 -0.44 1.39 29.93
C TYR A 41 -1.51 1.54 31.01
N SER A 42 -2.67 0.90 30.86
CA SER A 42 -3.65 0.74 31.95
C SER A 42 -3.36 -0.45 32.87
N GLY A 43 -2.36 -1.29 32.53
CA GLY A 43 -2.00 -2.47 33.31
C GLY A 43 -2.87 -3.71 33.07
N VAL A 44 -3.70 -3.70 32.02
CA VAL A 44 -4.61 -4.83 31.71
C VAL A 44 -3.86 -5.98 31.04
N THR A 45 -3.10 -5.70 29.97
CA THR A 45 -2.32 -6.72 29.25
C THR A 45 -1.32 -6.11 28.27
N ASP A 46 -0.16 -6.74 28.13
CA ASP A 46 0.86 -6.38 27.12
C ASP A 46 0.68 -7.13 25.79
N VAL A 47 -0.07 -8.24 25.79
CA VAL A 47 -0.18 -9.15 24.63
C VAL A 47 -0.76 -8.43 23.42
N LEU A 48 -1.69 -7.49 23.63
CA LEU A 48 -2.31 -6.72 22.55
C LEU A 48 -1.30 -5.85 21.81
N VAL A 49 -0.32 -5.26 22.50
CA VAL A 49 0.74 -4.48 21.83
C VAL A 49 1.62 -5.37 20.97
N SER A 50 1.96 -6.57 21.43
CA SER A 50 2.74 -7.52 20.63
C SER A 50 1.99 -7.96 19.37
N VAL A 51 0.72 -8.35 19.50
CA VAL A 51 -0.09 -8.82 18.37
C VAL A 51 -0.41 -7.68 17.41
N PHE A 52 -0.99 -6.58 17.90
CA PHE A 52 -1.36 -5.45 17.04
C PHE A 52 -0.14 -4.72 16.49
N GLY A 53 0.98 -4.70 17.23
CA GLY A 53 2.25 -4.17 16.73
C GLY A 53 2.79 -4.96 15.55
N LEU A 54 2.76 -6.29 15.61
CA LEU A 54 3.16 -7.15 14.49
C LEU A 54 2.23 -6.95 13.28
N VAL A 55 0.91 -6.99 13.51
CA VAL A 55 -0.09 -6.80 12.46
C VAL A 55 0.06 -5.44 11.79
N HIS A 56 0.28 -4.38 12.58
CA HIS A 56 0.53 -3.04 12.09
C HIS A 56 1.83 -2.98 11.28
N GLY A 57 2.93 -3.52 11.79
CA GLY A 57 4.21 -3.56 11.07
C GLY A 57 4.12 -4.25 9.70
N ILE A 58 3.37 -5.36 9.61
CA ILE A 58 3.08 -6.04 8.33
C ILE A 58 2.30 -5.10 7.38
N ALA A 59 1.27 -4.42 7.87
CA ALA A 59 0.47 -3.49 7.08
C ALA A 59 1.30 -2.29 6.59
N THR A 60 2.16 -1.72 7.44
CA THR A 60 3.08 -0.63 7.09
C THR A 60 4.06 -1.03 5.98
N VAL A 61 4.67 -2.22 6.08
CA VAL A 61 5.57 -2.75 5.04
C VAL A 61 4.81 -2.98 3.73
N ALA A 62 3.62 -3.57 3.79
CA ALA A 62 2.78 -3.79 2.62
C ALA A 62 2.37 -2.47 1.95
N TYR A 63 2.04 -1.45 2.74
CA TYR A 63 1.79 -0.10 2.26
C TYR A 63 3.02 0.51 1.58
N GLY A 64 4.20 0.44 2.21
CA GLY A 64 5.44 0.95 1.62
C GLY A 64 5.78 0.30 0.26
N LEU A 65 5.68 -1.02 0.16
CA LEU A 65 5.88 -1.74 -1.11
C LEU A 65 4.84 -1.36 -2.16
N THR A 66 3.58 -1.24 -1.76
CA THR A 66 2.48 -0.80 -2.64
C THR A 66 2.73 0.62 -3.14
N SER A 67 3.20 1.52 -2.28
CA SER A 67 3.57 2.89 -2.62
C SER A 67 4.71 2.96 -3.63
N ILE A 68 5.76 2.16 -3.48
CA ILE A 68 6.84 2.07 -4.48
C ILE A 68 6.30 1.52 -5.81
N PHE A 69 5.46 0.49 -5.76
CA PHE A 69 4.86 -0.09 -6.96
C PHE A 69 3.99 0.94 -7.71
N VAL A 70 3.09 1.61 -6.99
CA VAL A 70 2.20 2.62 -7.57
C VAL A 70 2.98 3.84 -8.03
N TRP A 71 4.03 4.26 -7.32
CA TRP A 71 4.91 5.35 -7.75
C TRP A 71 5.45 5.10 -9.16
N VAL A 72 6.02 3.92 -9.43
CA VAL A 72 6.54 3.60 -10.77
C VAL A 72 5.39 3.49 -11.80
N ASN A 73 4.25 2.89 -11.43
CA ASN A 73 3.08 2.75 -12.32
C ASN A 73 2.36 4.06 -12.61
N GLU A 74 2.48 5.07 -11.76
CA GLU A 74 1.86 6.40 -11.95
C GLU A 74 2.89 7.46 -12.36
N ARG A 75 4.19 7.09 -12.42
CA ARG A 75 5.31 8.02 -12.72
C ARG A 75 5.29 9.23 -11.79
N TRP A 76 5.03 8.99 -10.51
CA TRP A 76 5.06 10.04 -9.51
C TRP A 76 6.43 10.73 -9.47
N SER A 77 6.41 12.04 -9.20
CA SER A 77 7.64 12.79 -8.90
C SER A 77 8.29 12.26 -7.63
N LEU A 78 9.60 12.49 -7.47
CA LEU A 78 10.32 12.11 -6.25
C LEU A 78 9.63 12.62 -4.98
N GLY A 79 9.11 13.85 -5.00
CA GLY A 79 8.39 14.42 -3.86
C GLY A 79 7.08 13.69 -3.53
N THR A 80 6.31 13.28 -4.54
CA THR A 80 5.05 12.54 -4.31
C THR A 80 5.35 11.14 -3.77
N GLY A 81 6.35 10.47 -4.35
CA GLY A 81 6.82 9.17 -3.87
C GLY A 81 7.35 9.24 -2.43
N ALA A 82 8.23 10.19 -2.12
CA ALA A 82 8.75 10.38 -0.77
C ALA A 82 7.63 10.70 0.23
N ALA A 83 6.67 11.56 -0.13
CA ALA A 83 5.53 11.87 0.72
C ALA A 83 4.68 10.61 1.02
N SER A 84 4.52 9.71 0.06
CA SER A 84 3.82 8.43 0.29
C SER A 84 4.54 7.56 1.32
N LEU A 85 5.87 7.52 1.32
CA LEU A 85 6.68 6.74 2.26
C LEU A 85 6.70 7.37 3.65
N VAL A 86 6.78 8.71 3.74
CA VAL A 86 6.65 9.43 5.01
C VAL A 86 5.28 9.18 5.64
N ALA A 87 4.22 9.15 4.83
CA ALA A 87 2.88 8.86 5.30
C ALA A 87 2.73 7.45 5.91
N ALA A 88 3.61 6.50 5.56
CA ALA A 88 3.62 5.16 6.15
C ALA A 88 4.10 5.14 7.62
N VAL A 89 4.88 6.15 8.03
CA VAL A 89 5.47 6.23 9.36
C VAL A 89 4.65 7.12 10.29
N VAL A 90 3.97 8.13 9.72
CA VAL A 90 3.14 9.07 10.49
C VAL A 90 1.77 8.43 10.76
N PRO A 91 1.32 8.32 12.02
CA PRO A 91 0.02 7.75 12.36
C PRO A 91 -1.12 8.37 11.58
N PHE A 92 -1.98 7.51 11.03
CA PHE A 92 -3.17 7.89 10.26
C PHE A 92 -2.92 8.72 8.99
N ALA A 93 -1.66 8.96 8.59
CA ALA A 93 -1.34 9.82 7.44
C ALA A 93 -1.54 9.15 6.08
N THR A 94 -1.59 7.82 6.04
CA THR A 94 -1.83 7.03 4.82
C THR A 94 -3.17 7.37 4.16
N LEU A 95 -4.25 7.54 4.94
CA LEU A 95 -5.58 7.86 4.42
C LEU A 95 -5.73 9.31 3.91
N PRO A 96 -5.26 10.36 4.61
CA PRO A 96 -5.18 11.71 4.05
C PRO A 96 -4.32 11.78 2.79
N PHE A 97 -3.17 11.10 2.76
CA PHE A 97 -2.31 11.04 1.59
C PHE A 97 -3.04 10.38 0.41
N GLU A 98 -3.68 9.23 0.64
CA GLU A 98 -4.46 8.51 -0.36
C GLU A 98 -5.57 9.40 -0.94
N LYS A 99 -6.39 10.01 -0.09
CA LYS A 99 -7.45 10.94 -0.52
C LYS A 99 -6.90 12.14 -1.28
N TRP A 100 -5.75 12.69 -0.88
CA TRP A 100 -5.09 13.78 -1.60
C TRP A 100 -4.59 13.32 -2.98
N ALA A 101 -3.95 12.15 -3.06
CA ALA A 101 -3.47 11.59 -4.31
C ALA A 101 -4.62 11.29 -5.28
N GLU A 102 -5.71 10.72 -4.77
CA GLU A 102 -6.95 10.47 -5.53
C GLU A 102 -7.56 11.78 -6.06
N ARG A 103 -7.81 12.76 -5.18
CA ARG A 103 -8.44 14.04 -5.55
C ARG A 103 -7.63 14.85 -6.57
N THR A 104 -6.31 14.68 -6.57
CA THR A 104 -5.41 15.39 -7.47
C THR A 104 -5.05 14.58 -8.73
N GLY A 105 -5.74 13.47 -8.98
CA GLY A 105 -5.59 12.67 -10.20
C GLY A 105 -4.30 11.86 -10.28
N ARG A 106 -3.64 11.60 -9.15
CA ARG A 106 -2.38 10.82 -9.05
C ARG A 106 -2.61 9.32 -8.98
N LEU A 107 -3.84 8.87 -8.82
CA LEU A 107 -4.22 7.46 -8.80
C LEU A 107 -5.15 7.17 -9.99
N SER A 108 -4.63 6.47 -10.98
CA SER A 108 -5.41 6.14 -12.17
C SER A 108 -6.43 5.03 -11.90
N ALA A 109 -7.52 5.03 -12.66
CA ALA A 109 -8.58 4.02 -12.58
C ALA A 109 -8.17 2.66 -13.20
N ARG A 110 -7.01 2.60 -13.88
CA ARG A 110 -6.54 1.41 -14.62
C ARG A 110 -5.02 1.36 -14.54
N TRP A 111 -4.45 0.17 -14.40
CA TRP A 111 -3.01 0.00 -14.45
C TRP A 111 -2.45 0.43 -15.82
N ARG A 112 -1.38 1.25 -15.81
CA ARG A 112 -0.77 1.77 -17.05
C ARG A 112 -0.18 0.66 -17.91
N LEU A 113 0.36 -0.37 -17.25
CA LEU A 113 1.12 -1.45 -17.87
C LEU A 113 0.33 -2.76 -18.01
N ALA A 114 -0.99 -2.73 -17.82
CA ALA A 114 -1.83 -3.92 -17.95
C ALA A 114 -3.19 -3.64 -18.60
N GLY A 115 -3.64 -4.60 -19.42
CA GLY A 115 -4.92 -4.55 -20.13
C GLY A 115 -4.80 -4.16 -21.61
N PRO A 116 -5.95 -4.02 -22.31
CA PRO A 116 -5.99 -3.86 -23.76
C PRO A 116 -5.34 -2.58 -24.31
N ALA A 117 -5.21 -1.55 -23.47
CA ALA A 117 -4.62 -0.25 -23.81
C ALA A 117 -3.33 0.02 -23.00
N ALA A 118 -2.62 -1.04 -22.60
CA ALA A 118 -1.39 -0.92 -21.84
C ALA A 118 -0.29 -0.22 -22.63
N GLU A 119 0.46 0.66 -21.98
CA GLU A 119 1.70 1.21 -22.56
C GLU A 119 2.78 0.12 -22.65
N ALA A 120 3.57 0.16 -23.72
CA ALA A 120 4.75 -0.70 -23.84
C ALA A 120 5.79 -0.32 -22.77
N PRO A 121 6.25 -1.28 -21.94
CA PRO A 121 7.22 -1.00 -20.88
C PRO A 121 8.57 -0.61 -21.47
N ARG A 122 9.10 0.54 -21.03
CA ARG A 122 10.33 1.16 -21.54
C ARG A 122 11.55 0.82 -20.70
N THR A 123 11.37 0.58 -19.40
CA THR A 123 12.45 0.25 -18.45
C THR A 123 12.37 -1.18 -17.95
N LEU A 124 13.46 -1.70 -17.37
CA LEU A 124 13.46 -3.04 -16.73
C LEU A 124 12.44 -3.11 -15.58
N ILE A 125 12.29 -2.03 -14.82
CA ILE A 125 11.32 -1.95 -13.73
C ILE A 125 9.89 -2.02 -14.28
N GLU A 126 9.60 -1.27 -15.34
CA GLU A 126 8.27 -1.34 -15.99
C GLU A 126 8.01 -2.73 -16.58
N ARG A 127 9.01 -3.42 -17.13
CA ARG A 127 8.87 -4.81 -17.60
C ARG A 127 8.54 -5.77 -16.46
N ALA A 128 9.23 -5.63 -15.32
CA ALA A 128 8.93 -6.42 -14.13
C ALA A 128 7.51 -6.14 -13.61
N GLN A 129 7.07 -4.87 -13.58
CA GLN A 129 5.71 -4.51 -13.18
C GLN A 129 4.65 -5.08 -14.14
N ALA A 130 4.85 -4.95 -15.45
CA ALA A 130 3.96 -5.52 -16.45
C ALA A 130 3.82 -7.04 -16.28
N TRP A 131 4.93 -7.73 -16.01
CA TRP A 131 4.93 -9.16 -15.71
C TRP A 131 4.18 -9.51 -14.42
N CYS A 132 4.38 -8.74 -13.35
CA CYS A 132 3.64 -8.90 -12.10
C CYS A 132 2.13 -8.73 -12.32
N LEU A 133 1.72 -7.70 -13.05
CA LEU A 133 0.31 -7.45 -13.36
C LEU A 133 -0.31 -8.52 -14.26
N ALA A 134 0.49 -9.13 -15.15
CA ALA A 134 0.04 -10.23 -16.00
C ALA A 134 -0.12 -11.57 -15.23
N ARG A 135 0.50 -11.71 -14.05
CA ARG A 135 0.50 -12.94 -13.25
C ARG A 135 0.09 -12.64 -11.80
N PRO A 136 -1.18 -12.30 -11.54
CA PRO A 136 -1.62 -11.77 -10.24
C PRO A 136 -1.34 -12.70 -9.05
N PHE A 137 -1.51 -14.02 -9.23
CA PHE A 137 -1.23 -14.98 -8.15
C PHE A 137 0.26 -15.08 -7.81
N VAL A 138 1.14 -15.02 -8.82
CA VAL A 138 2.59 -15.02 -8.60
C VAL A 138 3.01 -13.70 -7.97
N ALA A 139 2.48 -12.57 -8.45
CA ALA A 139 2.74 -11.27 -7.86
C ALA A 139 2.28 -11.19 -6.39
N LEU A 140 1.11 -11.76 -6.07
CA LEU A 140 0.63 -11.86 -4.70
C LEU A 140 1.58 -12.71 -3.84
N GLY A 141 1.99 -13.88 -4.33
CA GLY A 141 2.93 -14.74 -3.62
C GLY A 141 4.29 -14.07 -3.36
N LEU A 142 4.85 -13.41 -4.38
CA LEU A 142 6.09 -12.63 -4.25
C LEU A 142 5.93 -11.44 -3.30
N GLY A 143 4.79 -10.75 -3.35
CA GLY A 143 4.47 -9.65 -2.44
C GLY A 143 4.39 -10.11 -0.99
N VAL A 144 3.67 -11.21 -0.71
CA VAL A 144 3.59 -11.82 0.62
C VAL A 144 4.96 -12.24 1.12
N LEU A 145 5.76 -12.88 0.27
CA LEU A 145 7.13 -13.29 0.61
C LEU A 145 8.02 -12.08 0.92
N ALA A 146 7.95 -11.02 0.12
CA ALA A 146 8.70 -9.80 0.34
C ALA A 146 8.30 -9.11 1.65
N VAL A 147 7.01 -9.00 1.94
CA VAL A 147 6.50 -8.47 3.21
C VAL A 147 7.02 -9.31 4.37
N ALA A 148 6.87 -10.64 4.31
CA ALA A 148 7.35 -11.53 5.37
C ALA A 148 8.86 -11.40 5.59
N ALA A 149 9.65 -11.39 4.52
CA ALA A 149 11.11 -11.26 4.59
C ALA A 149 11.53 -9.92 5.23
N ILE A 150 10.91 -8.80 4.81
CA ILE A 150 11.18 -7.49 5.38
C ILE A 150 10.76 -7.43 6.85
N THR A 151 9.56 -7.92 7.19
CA THR A 151 9.10 -7.96 8.58
C THR A 151 10.04 -8.80 9.44
N ILE A 152 10.45 -9.98 8.99
CA ILE A 152 11.41 -10.83 9.72
C ILE A 152 12.74 -10.09 9.89
N ALA A 153 13.27 -9.47 8.84
CA ALA A 153 14.52 -8.70 8.92
C ALA A 153 14.44 -7.56 9.94
N LEU A 154 13.32 -6.81 9.95
CA LEU A 154 13.09 -5.73 10.91
C LEU A 154 12.98 -6.24 12.35
N LEU A 155 12.37 -7.41 12.56
CA LEU A 155 12.30 -8.04 13.88
C LEU A 155 13.69 -8.48 14.39
N GLN A 156 14.56 -8.95 13.49
CA GLN A 156 15.93 -9.35 13.85
C GLN A 156 16.86 -8.15 14.11
N ALA A 157 16.63 -7.02 13.42
CA ALA A 157 17.42 -5.80 13.62
C ALA A 157 17.22 -5.18 15.01
N GLY A 158 16.11 -5.52 15.70
CA GLY A 158 15.74 -4.92 16.98
C GLY A 158 15.33 -3.45 16.85
N PRO A 159 14.89 -2.80 17.95
CA PRO A 159 14.57 -1.38 17.93
C PRO A 159 15.82 -0.56 17.56
N PRO A 160 15.73 0.44 16.67
CA PRO A 160 16.85 1.32 16.36
C PRO A 160 17.32 2.17 17.56
N VAL A 161 16.54 2.17 18.64
CA VAL A 161 16.85 2.78 19.93
C VAL A 161 17.20 1.67 20.93
N GLY A 162 18.41 1.11 20.78
CA GLY A 162 19.04 0.30 21.83
C GLY A 162 19.44 1.16 23.03
#